data_AF-A0A9Q8FPM1-F1
#
_entry.id   AF-A0A9Q8FPM1-F1
#
_cell.length_a   1.000
_cell.length_b   1.000
_cell.length_c   1.000
_cell.angle_alpha   90.00
_cell.angle_beta   90.00
_cell.angle_gamma   90.00
#
_symmetry.space_group_name_H-M   'P 1'
#
loop_
_entity.id
_entity.type
_entity.pdbx_description
1 polymer ?
#
loop_
_entity_poly.entity_id
_entity_poly.type
_entity_poly.pdbx_seq_one_letter_code
_entity_poly.pdbx_strand_id
1 'polypeptide(L)' 'MSYTRKIKNKVQLLIDDDTVTGYQIERATGIHAPTVHHLRAGKMKIENMKFKTVMLLFDYYTQIEKQRKKEAKLNEKD' A
#
# COMPACT_ATOMS: atom_id res chain seq x y z
N MET A 1 0.46 -15.20 14.05
CA MET A 1 1.09 -14.05 13.37
C MET A 1 0.79 -12.77 14.16
N SER A 2 1.81 -12.02 14.60
CA SER A 2 1.63 -10.73 15.27
C SER A 2 0.99 -9.69 14.34
N TYR A 3 0.11 -8.83 14.88
CA TYR A 3 -0.64 -7.80 14.14
C TYR A 3 0.29 -6.84 13.38
N THR A 4 1.40 -6.45 14.00
CA THR A 4 2.43 -5.60 13.39
C THR A 4 3.02 -6.20 12.12
N ARG A 5 3.21 -7.54 12.09
CA ARG A 5 3.70 -8.25 10.90
C ARG A 5 2.67 -8.21 9.77
N LYS A 6 1.38 -8.34 10.09
CA LYS A 6 0.30 -8.23 9.09
C LYS A 6 0.25 -6.84 8.45
N ILE A 7 0.37 -5.79 9.25
CA ILE A 7 0.42 -4.41 8.75
C ILE A 7 1.62 -4.22 7.82
N LYS A 8 2.82 -4.57 8.29
CA LYS A 8 4.05 -4.46 7.48
C LYS A 8 3.89 -5.19 6.15
N ASN A 9 3.40 -6.42 6.16
CA ASN A 9 3.24 -7.22 4.95
C ASN A 9 2.27 -6.57 3.97
N LYS A 10 1.14 -6.02 4.44
CA LYS A 10 0.19 -5.33 3.57
C LYS A 10 0.77 -4.05 2.96
N VAL A 11 1.53 -3.28 3.75
CA VAL A 11 2.24 -2.10 3.23
C VAL A 11 3.30 -2.53 2.20
N GLN A 12 4.04 -3.60 2.46
CA GLN A 12 5.02 -4.13 1.51
C GLN A 12 4.35 -4.54 0.19
N LEU A 13 3.21 -5.24 0.25
CA LEU A 13 2.44 -5.59 -0.95
C LEU A 13 2.00 -4.36 -1.75
N LEU A 14 1.64 -3.24 -1.09
CA LEU A 14 1.35 -1.98 -1.79
C LEU A 14 2.59 -1.39 -2.47
N ILE A 15 3.74 -1.41 -1.77
CA ILE A 15 4.99 -0.86 -2.30
C ILE A 15 5.47 -1.67 -3.50
N ASP A 16 5.34 -2.99 -3.47
CA ASP A 16 5.76 -3.91 -4.53
C ASP A 16 4.74 -4.01 -5.68
N ASP A 17 3.57 -3.37 -5.57
CA ASP A 17 2.54 -3.39 -6.61
C ASP A 17 2.86 -2.38 -7.72
N ASP A 18 3.36 -2.89 -8.85
CA ASP A 18 3.68 -2.10 -10.04
C ASP A 18 2.45 -1.50 -10.74
N THR A 19 1.25 -2.02 -10.47
CA THR A 19 0.00 -1.44 -11.01
C THR A 19 -0.43 -0.17 -10.27
N VAL A 20 0.14 0.07 -9.09
CA VAL A 20 -0.11 1.26 -8.28
C VAL A 20 1.09 2.19 -8.38
N THR A 21 0.90 3.33 -9.02
CA THR A 21 1.96 4.33 -9.20
C THR A 21 2.23 5.10 -7.90
N GLY A 22 3.46 5.59 -7.74
CA GLY A 22 3.81 6.49 -6.63
C GLY A 22 2.93 7.75 -6.58
N TYR A 23 2.51 8.25 -7.75
CA TYR A 23 1.58 9.38 -7.85
C TYR A 23 0.18 9.06 -7.31
N GLN A 24 -0.36 7.86 -7.61
CA GLN A 24 -1.63 7.42 -7.04
C GLN A 24 -1.56 7.30 -5.52
N ILE A 25 -0.45 6.76 -4.99
CA ILE A 25 -0.21 6.69 -3.54
C ILE A 25 -0.14 8.09 -2.93
N GLU A 26 0.58 9.03 -3.56
CA GLU A 26 0.67 10.41 -3.08
C GLU A 26 -0.69 11.10 -3.05
N ARG A 27 -1.48 10.97 -4.11
CA ARG A 27 -2.84 11.52 -4.18
C ARG A 27 -3.78 10.97 -3.10
N ALA A 28 -3.64 9.70 -2.76
CA ALA A 28 -4.51 9.04 -1.77
C ALA A 28 -4.05 9.24 -0.32
N THR A 29 -2.74 9.28 -0.08
CA THR A 29 -2.15 9.22 1.27
C THR A 29 -1.46 10.50 1.71
N GLY A 30 -1.16 11.41 0.78
CA GLY A 30 -0.30 12.58 1.01
C GLY A 30 1.19 12.24 1.15
N ILE A 31 1.59 10.99 0.93
CA ILE A 31 2.98 10.56 0.99
C ILE A 31 3.63 10.81 -0.36
N HIS A 32 4.61 11.72 -0.40
CA HIS A 32 5.31 12.09 -1.62
C HIS A 32 5.83 10.88 -2.41
N ALA A 33 5.58 10.86 -3.72
CA ALA A 33 6.01 9.79 -4.62
C ALA A 33 7.52 9.46 -4.53
N PRO A 34 8.44 10.42 -4.32
CA PRO A 34 9.84 10.12 -4.00
C PRO A 34 10.04 9.19 -2.79
N THR A 35 9.21 9.32 -1.75
CA THR A 35 9.25 8.41 -0.58
C THR A 35 8.92 6.98 -1.00
N VAL A 36 7.89 6.81 -1.84
CA VAL A 36 7.51 5.51 -2.42
C VAL A 36 8.65 4.96 -3.28
N HIS A 37 9.27 5.81 -4.11
CA HIS A 37 10.43 5.42 -4.92
C HIS A 37 11.59 4.94 -4.04
N HIS A 38 11.90 5.64 -2.94
CA HIS A 38 12.95 5.22 -2.01
C HIS A 38 12.64 3.88 -1.32
N LEU A 39 11.38 3.62 -0.99
CA LEU A 39 10.94 2.33 -0.45
C LEU A 39 11.13 1.20 -1.47
N ARG A 40 10.67 1.42 -2.72
CA ARG A 40 10.84 0.46 -3.83
C ARG A 40 12.30 0.18 -4.16
N ALA A 41 13.14 1.23 -4.12
CA ALA A 41 14.56 1.12 -4.37
C ALA A 41 15.35 0.51 -3.19
N GLY A 42 14.69 0.12 -2.09
CA GLY A 42 15.35 -0.40 -0.88
C GLY A 42 16.21 0.63 -0.13
N LYS A 43 16.15 1.91 -0.52
CA LYS A 43 16.86 3.03 0.13
C LYS A 43 16.24 3.39 1.48
N MET A 44 14.99 2.98 1.72
CA MET A 44 14.26 3.15 2.96
C MET A 44 13.55 1.85 3.34
N LYS A 45 13.43 1.57 4.64
CA LYS A 45 12.70 0.40 5.18
C LYS A 45 11.41 0.85 5.86
N ILE A 46 10.34 0.07 5.73
CA ILE A 46 9.02 0.34 6.34
C ILE A 46 9.16 0.45 7.87
N GLU A 47 10.01 -0.37 8.49
CA GLU A 47 10.25 -0.39 9.93
C GLU A 47 10.84 0.92 10.47
N ASN A 48 11.50 1.70 9.61
CA ASN A 48 12.12 2.97 9.98
C ASN A 48 11.17 4.16 9.76
N MET A 49 9.96 3.92 9.25
CA MET A 49 8.99 4.97 8.98
C MET A 49 8.21 5.36 10.25
N LYS A 50 7.72 6.60 10.27
CA LYS A 50 6.77 7.03 11.30
C LYS A 50 5.52 6.14 11.25
N PHE A 51 5.03 5.70 12.40
CA PHE A 51 3.84 4.86 12.51
C PHE A 51 2.64 5.43 11.73
N LYS A 52 2.40 6.75 11.82
CA LYS A 52 1.35 7.45 11.06
C LYS A 52 1.45 7.19 9.55
N THR A 53 2.66 7.22 9.00
CA THR A 53 2.89 6.99 7.57
C THR A 53 2.61 5.54 7.18
N VAL A 54 3.03 4.59 8.02
CA VAL A 54 2.73 3.16 7.82
C VAL A 54 1.22 2.91 7.82
N MET A 55 0.48 3.55 8.73
CA MET A 55 -0.97 3.41 8.80
C MET A 55 -1.68 3.98 7.57
N LEU A 56 -1.26 5.15 7.07
CA LEU A 56 -1.84 5.71 5.84
C LEU A 56 -1.66 4.79 4.62
N LEU A 57 -0.48 4.18 4.48
CA LEU A 57 -0.24 3.20 3.42
C LEU A 57 -1.08 1.93 3.61
N PHE A 58 -1.21 1.45 4.85
CA PHE A 58 -2.02 0.28 5.18
C PHE A 58 -3.51 0.48 4.87
N ASP A 59 -4.05 1.65 5.22
CA ASP A 59 -5.43 2.00 4.96
C ASP A 59 -5.70 2.06 3.46
N TYR A 60 -4.78 2.66 2.70
CA TYR A 60 -4.89 2.73 1.24
C TYR A 60 -4.84 1.34 0.59
N TYR A 61 -3.90 0.47 1.00
CA TYR A 61 -3.87 -0.93 0.55
C TYR A 61 -5.22 -1.63 0.83
N THR A 62 -5.80 -1.43 2.01
CA THR A 62 -7.06 -2.05 2.40
C THR A 62 -8.23 -1.55 1.54
N GLN A 63 -8.20 -0.30 1.09
CA GLN A 63 -9.19 0.24 0.15
C GLN A 63 -9.07 -0.41 -1.23
N ILE A 64 -7.87 -0.50 -1.78
CA ILE A 64 -7.61 -1.17 -3.06
C ILE A 64 -8.03 -2.64 -3.00
N GLU A 65 -7.66 -3.34 -1.93
CA GLU A 65 -8.02 -4.75 -1.73
C GLU A 65 -9.54 -4.94 -1.73
N LYS A 66 -10.28 -4.04 -1.09
CA LYS A 66 -11.76 -4.06 -1.10
C LYS A 66 -12.34 -3.78 -2.48
N GLN A 67 -11.78 -2.83 -3.24
CA GLN A 67 -12.22 -2.50 -4.59
C GLN A 67 -12.03 -3.69 -5.54
N ARG A 68 -10.80 -4.25 -5.59
CA ARG A 68 -10.48 -5.43 -6.41
C ARG A 68 -11.39 -6.63 -6.09
N LYS A 69 -11.69 -6.87 -4.80
CA LYS A 69 -12.62 -7.93 -4.39
C LYS A 69 -14.07 -7.68 -4.84
N LYS A 70 -14.49 -6.42 -4.95
CA LYS A 70 -15.83 -6.08 -5.47
C LYS A 70 -15.89 -6.29 -6.97
N GLU A 71 -14.86 -5.86 -7.71
CA GLU A 71 -14.74 -6.04 -9.16
C GLU A 71 -14.72 -7.51 -9.55
N ALA A 72 -13.92 -8.34 -8.86
CA ALA A 72 -13.89 -9.79 -9.11
C ALA A 72 -15.27 -10.46 -8.95
N LYS A 73 -16.03 -10.07 -7.91
CA LYS A 73 -17.38 -10.61 -7.66
C LYS A 73 -18.44 -10.14 -8.66
N LEU A 74 -18.21 -9.01 -9.32
CA LEU A 74 -19.11 -8.51 -10.36
C LEU A 74 -18.89 -9.32 -11.65
N ASN A 75 -17.62 -9.52 -12.01
CA ASN A 75 -17.24 -10.25 -13.23
C ASN A 75 -17.54 -11.76 -13.20
N GLU A 76 -17.82 -12.35 -12.03
CA GLU A 76 -18.25 -13.74 -11.87
C GLU A 76 -19.77 -13.95 -12.10
N LYS A 77 -20.54 -12.86 -12.24
CA LYS A 77 -22.01 -12.89 -12.41
C LYS A 77 -22.49 -12.67 -13.85
N ASP A 78 -21.56 -12.32 -14.74
CA ASP A 78 -21.77 -12.15 -16.18
C ASP A 78 -21.35 -13.42 -16.93
#